data_AF-A0A2V5UCA9-F1
#
_entry.id   AF-A0A2V5UCA9-F1
#
_cell.length_a   1.000
_cell.length_b   1.000
_cell.length_c   1.000
_cell.angle_alpha   90.00
_cell.angle_beta   90.00
_cell.angle_gamma   90.00
#
_symmetry.space_group_name_H-M   'P 1'
#
loop_
_entity.id
_entity.type
_entity.pdbx_description
1 polymer ?
#
loop_
_entity_poly.entity_id
_entity_poly.type
_entity_poly.pdbx_seq_one_letter_code
_entity_poly.pdbx_strand_id
1 'polypeptide(L)'
;MKTTYLYIKTALFLFAVAVLTAVPARADTYSNTNFQSDIPGVAPHTDPNLVNPWGMAASSSGTIWVSDNGTGVSTLYHQDGTAVSLVVAIPAKHPRQGANPTGIVFNSTPFFQVTKNGNSAPAFFIFVSEDGTVSGWNPTLDQTNAIVAVGGSEDNIYKGLTIGMANGHNFLYATNFHRGRVDVFDENFHRVAMSGFVDPNLPAGYAPFGIGNINGEIFVTYAKQDDAKEDDVAGPHHGFVNVFDTSGNLLRRLISRGKLNSPWGLALVEGKLWVGNFGDGLINNYDPVTGAFIETLMRADGTPLQIDGLWALLPLGDGVFFTAGIADEEHGLFGIITED
;
A
#
# COMPACT_ATOMS: atom_id res chain seq x y z
N MET A 1 64.01 16.21 67.79
CA MET A 1 62.73 15.47 67.78
C MET A 1 61.61 16.50 67.67
N LYS A 2 60.72 16.57 66.69
CA LYS A 2 60.42 15.76 65.50
C LYS A 2 59.95 16.74 64.42
N THR A 3 60.51 16.62 63.23
CA THR A 3 60.08 17.27 61.99
C THR A 3 58.85 16.55 61.48
N THR A 4 57.77 17.25 61.12
CA THR A 4 56.59 16.64 60.49
C THR A 4 56.46 17.18 59.08
N TYR A 5 56.71 16.31 58.09
CA TYR A 5 56.62 16.61 56.67
C TYR A 5 55.15 16.54 56.22
N LEU A 6 54.65 17.63 55.63
CA LEU A 6 53.34 17.68 54.99
C LEU A 6 53.50 17.27 53.51
N TYR A 7 53.04 16.06 53.18
CA TYR A 7 53.00 15.56 51.80
C TYR A 7 51.85 16.24 51.04
N ILE A 8 52.18 17.16 50.13
CA ILE A 8 51.25 17.67 49.12
C ILE A 8 51.23 16.66 47.97
N LYS A 9 50.13 15.91 47.82
CA LYS A 9 49.87 15.09 46.64
C LYS A 9 49.17 15.95 45.59
N THR A 10 49.89 16.37 44.56
CA THR A 10 49.34 16.95 43.34
C THR A 10 48.67 15.83 42.53
N ALA A 11 47.33 15.83 42.47
CA ALA A 11 46.58 15.00 41.55
C ALA A 11 46.36 15.77 40.25
N LEU A 12 47.02 15.35 39.18
CA LEU A 12 46.86 15.90 37.83
C LEU A 12 45.59 15.28 37.21
N PHE A 13 44.50 16.05 37.11
CA PHE A 13 43.31 15.65 36.35
C PHE A 13 43.59 15.88 34.86
N LEU A 14 43.84 14.80 34.12
CA LEU A 14 43.83 14.79 32.65
C LEU A 14 42.37 14.81 32.18
N PHE A 15 41.89 15.97 31.73
CA PHE A 15 40.62 16.10 31.03
C PHE A 15 40.83 15.63 29.58
N ALA A 16 40.40 14.41 29.25
CA ALA A 16 40.34 13.95 27.88
C ALA A 16 39.11 14.59 27.21
N VAL A 17 39.33 15.60 26.37
CA VAL A 17 38.29 16.16 25.51
C VAL A 17 38.06 15.17 24.37
N ALA A 18 36.99 14.38 24.46
CA ALA A 18 36.50 13.60 23.34
C ALA A 18 35.86 14.56 22.32
N VAL A 19 36.56 14.83 21.23
CA VAL A 19 35.99 15.52 20.07
C VAL A 19 35.10 14.52 19.35
N LEU A 20 33.79 14.54 19.62
CA LEU A 20 32.80 13.88 18.78
C LEU A 20 32.75 14.62 17.45
N THR A 21 33.44 14.09 16.43
CA THR A 21 33.19 14.48 15.05
C THR A 21 31.84 13.91 14.66
N ALA A 22 30.80 14.74 14.70
CA ALA A 22 29.54 14.43 14.05
C ALA A 22 29.81 14.38 12.54
N VAL A 23 29.90 13.18 11.98
CA VAL A 23 29.82 13.00 10.54
C VAL A 23 28.40 13.43 10.17
N PRO A 24 28.19 14.41 9.27
CA PRO A 24 26.85 14.69 8.81
C PRO A 24 26.32 13.42 8.15
N ALA A 25 25.27 12.84 8.72
CA ALA A 25 24.49 11.84 8.01
C ALA A 25 23.94 12.54 6.77
N ARG A 26 24.39 12.11 5.59
CA ARG A 26 23.78 12.55 4.34
C ARG A 26 22.42 11.89 4.30
N ALA A 27 21.34 12.68 4.21
CA ALA A 27 20.02 12.13 3.99
C ALA A 27 20.00 11.42 2.63
N ASP A 28 19.39 10.25 2.59
CA ASP A 28 19.22 9.48 1.36
C ASP A 28 18.37 10.31 0.39
N THR A 29 18.77 10.35 -0.88
CA THR A 29 18.05 11.08 -1.93
C THR A 29 17.46 10.09 -2.91
N TYR A 30 16.32 10.45 -3.49
CA TYR A 30 15.54 9.55 -4.31
C TYR A 30 15.19 10.19 -5.65
N SER A 31 15.16 9.36 -6.67
CA SER A 31 14.62 9.68 -7.99
C SER A 31 13.47 8.73 -8.32
N ASN A 32 12.67 9.11 -9.31
CA ASN A 32 11.70 8.21 -9.90
C ASN A 32 11.92 8.13 -11.41
N THR A 33 11.59 6.97 -11.96
CA THR A 33 11.54 6.73 -13.40
C THR A 33 10.14 6.26 -13.78
N ASN A 34 9.52 7.00 -14.69
CA ASN A 34 8.26 6.62 -15.31
C ASN A 34 8.52 5.52 -16.33
N PHE A 35 7.77 4.42 -16.26
CA PHE A 35 7.88 3.32 -17.22
C PHE A 35 6.74 3.30 -18.22
N GLN A 36 5.49 3.44 -17.75
CA GLN A 36 4.29 3.34 -18.57
C GLN A 36 3.30 4.44 -18.22
N SER A 37 2.61 4.98 -19.22
CA SER A 37 1.45 5.86 -19.07
C SER A 37 0.51 5.66 -20.25
N ASP A 38 -0.78 5.92 -20.10
CA ASP A 38 -1.71 5.95 -21.23
C ASP A 38 -1.56 7.21 -22.11
N ILE A 39 -0.85 8.23 -21.61
CA ILE A 39 -0.55 9.45 -22.37
C ILE A 39 0.76 9.31 -23.17
N PRO A 40 0.73 9.46 -24.51
CA PRO A 40 1.94 9.49 -25.33
C PRO A 40 2.94 10.56 -24.89
N GLY A 41 4.17 10.14 -24.58
CA GLY A 41 5.28 11.03 -24.22
C GLY A 41 5.45 11.35 -22.73
N VAL A 42 4.55 10.87 -21.86
CA VAL A 42 4.69 10.99 -20.39
C VAL A 42 5.66 9.94 -19.82
N ALA A 43 5.75 8.79 -20.47
CA ALA A 43 6.68 7.71 -20.17
C ALA A 43 7.30 7.14 -21.46
N PRO A 44 8.40 6.36 -21.40
CA PRO A 44 9.01 5.73 -22.57
C PRO A 44 8.07 4.77 -23.32
N HIS A 45 7.11 4.19 -22.61
CA HIS A 45 6.10 3.30 -23.16
C HIS A 45 4.71 3.88 -22.96
N THR A 46 3.83 3.63 -23.94
CA THR A 46 2.43 4.02 -23.88
C THR A 46 1.55 2.78 -23.80
N ASP A 47 0.74 2.69 -22.75
CA ASP A 47 -0.22 1.60 -22.55
C ASP A 47 -1.62 2.20 -22.35
N PRO A 48 -2.51 2.11 -23.34
CA PRO A 48 -3.85 2.70 -23.26
C PRO A 48 -4.75 2.02 -22.21
N ASN A 49 -4.35 0.89 -21.64
CA ASN A 49 -5.09 0.26 -20.55
C ASN A 49 -4.78 0.89 -19.19
N LEU A 50 -3.60 1.51 -19.03
CA LEU A 50 -3.11 2.00 -17.74
C LEU A 50 -3.76 3.34 -17.37
N VAL A 51 -5.06 3.31 -17.05
CA VAL A 51 -5.85 4.49 -16.64
C VAL A 51 -6.24 4.32 -15.18
N ASN A 52 -5.94 5.33 -14.36
CA ASN A 52 -6.09 5.31 -12.91
C ASN A 52 -5.63 3.99 -12.26
N PRO A 53 -4.36 3.57 -12.41
CA PRO A 53 -3.87 2.35 -11.80
C PRO A 53 -3.76 2.50 -10.28
N TRP A 54 -4.35 1.56 -9.54
CA TRP A 54 -4.37 1.58 -8.08
C TRP A 54 -3.46 0.51 -7.50
N GLY A 55 -3.96 -0.71 -7.29
CA GLY A 55 -3.26 -1.78 -6.58
C GLY A 55 -2.18 -2.44 -7.42
N MET A 56 -1.16 -2.95 -6.73
CA MET A 56 -0.13 -3.79 -7.33
C MET A 56 0.13 -5.06 -6.52
N ALA A 57 0.46 -6.15 -7.22
CA ALA A 57 1.00 -7.35 -6.61
C ALA A 57 2.03 -8.01 -7.53
N ALA A 58 3.12 -8.52 -6.98
CA ALA A 58 4.11 -9.29 -7.74
C ALA A 58 3.78 -10.79 -7.69
N SER A 59 3.92 -11.46 -8.84
CA SER A 59 3.99 -12.92 -8.89
C SER A 59 5.26 -13.44 -8.21
N SER A 60 5.35 -14.75 -7.99
CA SER A 60 6.59 -15.38 -7.50
C SER A 60 7.79 -15.23 -8.45
N SER A 61 7.55 -14.92 -9.73
CA SER A 61 8.61 -14.64 -10.72
C SER A 61 8.96 -13.14 -10.78
N GLY A 62 8.31 -12.31 -9.98
CA GLY A 62 8.53 -10.86 -9.97
C GLY A 62 7.84 -10.10 -11.11
N THR A 63 6.88 -10.73 -11.82
CA THR A 63 6.00 -10.00 -12.75
C THR A 63 5.00 -9.20 -11.94
N ILE A 64 4.90 -7.90 -12.21
CA ILE A 64 4.06 -6.98 -11.46
C ILE A 64 2.71 -6.91 -12.14
N TRP A 65 1.65 -7.18 -11.41
CA TRP A 65 0.26 -7.01 -11.83
C TRP A 65 -0.27 -5.70 -11.27
N VAL A 66 -0.97 -4.94 -12.10
CA VAL A 66 -1.55 -3.64 -11.77
C VAL A 66 -3.06 -3.71 -11.96
N SER A 67 -3.84 -3.13 -11.04
CA SER A 67 -5.28 -2.97 -11.20
C SER A 67 -5.57 -1.62 -11.83
N ASP A 68 -6.05 -1.63 -13.07
CA ASP A 68 -6.32 -0.44 -13.87
C ASP A 68 -7.79 -0.04 -13.67
N ASN A 69 -8.03 0.82 -12.68
CA ASN A 69 -9.39 1.16 -12.25
C ASN A 69 -10.23 1.71 -13.42
N GLY A 70 -9.67 2.66 -14.17
CA GLY A 70 -10.39 3.38 -15.21
C GLY A 70 -10.79 2.54 -16.41
N THR A 71 -10.07 1.44 -16.69
CA THR A 71 -10.32 0.56 -17.85
C THR A 71 -10.91 -0.79 -17.47
N GLY A 72 -10.98 -1.13 -16.18
CA GLY A 72 -11.60 -2.36 -15.71
C GLY A 72 -10.78 -3.62 -15.99
N VAL A 73 -9.46 -3.49 -16.08
CA VAL A 73 -8.56 -4.61 -16.37
C VAL A 73 -7.42 -4.69 -15.37
N SER A 74 -6.60 -5.72 -15.52
CA SER A 74 -5.29 -5.81 -14.92
C SER A 74 -4.23 -6.01 -15.98
N THR A 75 -3.33 -5.03 -16.09
CA THR A 75 -2.10 -5.08 -16.88
C THR A 75 -0.95 -5.70 -16.09
N LEU A 76 0.08 -6.13 -16.81
CA LEU A 76 1.24 -6.81 -16.26
C LEU A 76 2.53 -6.20 -16.82
N TYR A 77 3.51 -6.00 -15.95
CA TYR A 77 4.80 -5.44 -16.31
C TYR A 77 5.97 -6.28 -15.80
N HIS A 78 7.02 -6.33 -16.60
CA HIS A 78 8.34 -6.72 -16.13
C HIS A 78 8.94 -5.58 -15.27
N GLN A 79 9.94 -5.91 -14.45
CA GLN A 79 10.58 -4.94 -13.56
C GLN A 79 11.35 -3.83 -14.30
N ASP A 80 11.65 -4.00 -15.59
CA ASP A 80 12.22 -2.97 -16.45
C ASP A 80 11.16 -2.03 -17.08
N GLY A 81 9.89 -2.21 -16.72
CA GLY A 81 8.78 -1.40 -17.23
C GLY A 81 8.11 -1.94 -18.49
N THR A 82 8.67 -2.98 -19.12
CA THR A 82 8.10 -3.53 -20.35
C THR A 82 6.79 -4.27 -20.08
N ALA A 83 5.77 -4.01 -20.91
CA ALA A 83 4.47 -4.67 -20.81
C ALA A 83 4.56 -6.16 -21.18
N VAL A 84 3.87 -6.99 -20.40
CA VAL A 84 3.51 -8.36 -20.78
C VAL A 84 2.25 -8.29 -21.64
N SER A 85 2.15 -9.13 -22.67
CA SER A 85 1.03 -9.09 -23.62
C SER A 85 -0.32 -9.50 -23.03
N LEU A 86 -0.33 -10.19 -21.90
CA LEU A 86 -1.56 -10.59 -21.22
C LEU A 86 -2.20 -9.35 -20.57
N VAL A 87 -3.49 -9.19 -20.82
CA VAL A 87 -4.37 -8.27 -20.08
C VAL A 87 -5.55 -9.09 -19.58
N VAL A 88 -5.89 -8.95 -18.30
CA VAL A 88 -6.99 -9.69 -17.67
C VAL A 88 -8.16 -8.76 -17.42
N ALA A 89 -9.31 -9.05 -18.03
CA ALA A 89 -10.54 -8.32 -17.75
C ALA A 89 -11.06 -8.66 -16.36
N ILE A 90 -11.39 -7.64 -15.57
CA ILE A 90 -12.01 -7.80 -14.26
C ILE A 90 -13.53 -7.71 -14.42
N PRO A 91 -14.31 -8.64 -13.84
CA PRO A 91 -15.76 -8.62 -14.00
C PRO A 91 -16.39 -7.50 -13.19
N ALA A 92 -17.24 -6.71 -13.84
CA ALA A 92 -18.14 -5.77 -13.18
C ALA A 92 -19.42 -6.46 -12.72
N LYS A 93 -19.97 -6.04 -11.59
CA LYS A 93 -21.33 -6.40 -11.13
C LYS A 93 -22.37 -6.05 -12.19
N HIS A 94 -22.24 -4.88 -12.81
CA HIS A 94 -23.09 -4.41 -13.88
C HIS A 94 -22.29 -4.34 -15.18
N PRO A 95 -22.51 -5.21 -16.18
CA PRO A 95 -21.67 -5.30 -17.38
C PRO A 95 -21.58 -4.02 -18.25
N ARG A 96 -22.40 -3.02 -17.97
CA ARG A 96 -22.40 -1.71 -18.65
C ARG A 96 -21.67 -0.62 -17.86
N GLN A 97 -21.29 -0.92 -16.63
CA GLN A 97 -20.46 -0.09 -15.77
C GLN A 97 -19.06 -0.74 -15.77
N GLY A 98 -18.01 0.07 -15.67
CA GLY A 98 -16.65 -0.46 -15.52
C GLY A 98 -16.55 -1.32 -14.26
N ALA A 99 -15.57 -2.23 -14.22
CA ALA A 99 -15.34 -3.04 -13.03
C ALA A 99 -14.62 -2.29 -11.90
N ASN A 100 -14.01 -1.14 -12.22
CA ASN A 100 -13.28 -0.28 -11.28
C ASN A 100 -12.44 -1.08 -10.27
N PRO A 101 -11.51 -1.94 -10.73
CA PRO A 101 -10.66 -2.74 -9.84
C PRO A 101 -9.72 -1.83 -9.05
N THR A 102 -9.48 -2.18 -7.80
CA THR A 102 -8.70 -1.37 -6.86
C THR A 102 -7.56 -2.19 -6.25
N GLY A 103 -7.83 -2.90 -5.15
CA GLY A 103 -6.87 -3.73 -4.46
C GLY A 103 -6.66 -5.08 -5.15
N ILE A 104 -5.40 -5.54 -5.17
CA ILE A 104 -4.98 -6.84 -5.72
C ILE A 104 -4.02 -7.53 -4.76
N VAL A 105 -4.10 -8.86 -4.68
CA VAL A 105 -3.09 -9.69 -4.00
C VAL A 105 -2.68 -10.88 -4.86
N PHE A 106 -1.42 -11.26 -4.75
CA PHE A 106 -0.95 -12.57 -5.20
C PHE A 106 -1.29 -13.63 -4.15
N ASN A 107 -1.91 -14.72 -4.57
CA ASN A 107 -2.27 -15.85 -3.72
C ASN A 107 -1.33 -17.03 -3.99
N SER A 108 -0.49 -17.34 -3.00
CA SER A 108 0.42 -18.49 -3.01
C SER A 108 -0.16 -19.72 -2.31
N THR A 109 -1.43 -19.67 -1.89
CA THR A 109 -2.11 -20.73 -1.13
C THR A 109 -3.00 -21.60 -2.04
N PRO A 110 -3.36 -22.83 -1.63
CA PRO A 110 -4.32 -23.66 -2.37
C PRO A 110 -5.79 -23.26 -2.13
N PHE A 111 -6.04 -22.21 -1.36
CA PHE A 111 -7.37 -21.72 -1.01
C PHE A 111 -7.86 -20.65 -1.99
N PHE A 112 -9.00 -20.02 -1.68
CA PHE A 112 -9.60 -18.96 -2.49
C PHE A 112 -9.90 -19.45 -3.91
N GLN A 113 -10.65 -20.56 -4.00
CA GLN A 113 -11.01 -21.15 -5.27
C GLN A 113 -12.13 -20.37 -5.96
N VAL A 114 -11.93 -20.09 -7.24
CA VAL A 114 -12.97 -19.56 -8.14
C VAL A 114 -13.48 -20.68 -9.03
N THR A 115 -14.75 -20.60 -9.43
CA THR A 115 -15.42 -21.64 -10.21
C THR A 115 -15.95 -21.11 -11.52
N LYS A 116 -15.59 -21.77 -12.63
CA LYS A 116 -16.16 -21.48 -13.96
C LYS A 116 -16.57 -22.77 -14.64
N ASN A 117 -17.81 -22.81 -15.15
CA ASN A 117 -18.37 -23.97 -15.86
C ASN A 117 -18.23 -25.30 -15.09
N GLY A 118 -18.39 -25.26 -13.77
CA GLY A 118 -18.29 -26.43 -12.89
C GLY A 118 -16.87 -26.86 -12.52
N ASN A 119 -15.83 -26.20 -13.03
CA ASN A 119 -14.44 -26.45 -12.66
C ASN A 119 -13.95 -25.40 -11.66
N SER A 120 -13.24 -25.84 -10.61
CA SER A 120 -12.69 -24.98 -9.56
C SER A 120 -11.17 -25.02 -9.57
N ALA A 121 -10.54 -23.87 -9.33
CA ALA A 121 -9.09 -23.76 -9.14
C ALA A 121 -8.77 -22.59 -8.19
N PRO A 122 -7.69 -22.65 -7.40
CA PRO A 122 -7.26 -21.53 -6.57
C PRO A 122 -6.91 -20.33 -7.45
N ALA A 123 -7.44 -19.16 -7.12
CA ALA A 123 -7.06 -17.94 -7.83
C ALA A 123 -5.57 -17.64 -7.59
N PHE A 124 -4.80 -17.30 -8.62
CA PHE A 124 -3.41 -16.83 -8.44
C PHE A 124 -3.36 -15.35 -8.09
N PHE A 125 -4.30 -14.58 -8.63
CA PHE A 125 -4.50 -13.17 -8.28
C PHE A 125 -5.94 -12.97 -7.87
N ILE A 126 -6.14 -12.20 -6.81
CA ILE A 126 -7.45 -11.89 -6.25
C ILE A 126 -7.60 -10.37 -6.24
N PHE A 127 -8.75 -9.89 -6.69
CA PHE A 127 -9.06 -8.48 -6.88
C PHE A 127 -10.28 -8.09 -6.07
N VAL A 128 -10.31 -6.84 -5.64
CA VAL A 128 -11.52 -6.17 -5.17
C VAL A 128 -11.82 -4.95 -6.04
N SER A 129 -13.08 -4.55 -6.06
CA SER A 129 -13.59 -3.47 -6.90
C SER A 129 -14.46 -2.50 -6.10
N GLU A 130 -14.61 -1.29 -6.62
CA GLU A 130 -15.46 -0.25 -6.01
C GLU A 130 -16.95 -0.60 -6.03
N ASP A 131 -17.38 -1.52 -6.89
CA ASP A 131 -18.75 -2.05 -6.90
C ASP A 131 -19.01 -3.15 -5.83
N GLY A 132 -18.03 -3.39 -4.96
CA GLY A 132 -18.09 -4.38 -3.88
C GLY A 132 -17.84 -5.82 -4.32
N THR A 133 -17.41 -6.05 -5.55
CA THR A 133 -17.08 -7.39 -6.07
C THR A 133 -15.74 -7.88 -5.52
N VAL A 134 -15.65 -9.19 -5.26
CA VAL A 134 -14.37 -9.91 -5.09
C VAL A 134 -14.25 -10.90 -6.23
N SER A 135 -13.14 -10.87 -6.98
CA SER A 135 -12.92 -11.77 -8.11
C SER A 135 -11.52 -12.39 -8.04
N GLY A 136 -11.34 -13.52 -8.72
CA GLY A 136 -10.07 -14.24 -8.77
C GLY A 136 -9.75 -14.74 -10.17
N TRP A 137 -8.47 -14.73 -10.53
CA TRP A 137 -8.00 -15.18 -11.84
C TRP A 137 -7.19 -16.48 -11.73
N ASN A 138 -7.53 -17.45 -12.59
CA ASN A 138 -6.71 -18.63 -12.83
C ASN A 138 -6.76 -18.97 -14.33
N PRO A 139 -5.60 -19.04 -15.04
CA PRO A 139 -5.56 -19.21 -16.48
C PRO A 139 -6.09 -20.56 -16.97
N THR A 140 -6.18 -21.56 -16.08
CA THR A 140 -6.75 -22.87 -16.43
C THR A 140 -8.28 -22.84 -16.54
N LEU A 141 -8.93 -21.84 -15.93
CA LEU A 141 -10.37 -21.62 -16.01
C LEU A 141 -10.74 -20.61 -17.10
N ASP A 142 -10.00 -19.51 -17.17
CA ASP A 142 -10.10 -18.50 -18.22
C ASP A 142 -8.78 -17.72 -18.32
N GLN A 143 -8.19 -17.68 -19.51
CA GLN A 143 -6.89 -17.07 -19.71
C GLN A 143 -6.91 -15.55 -19.57
N THR A 144 -8.01 -14.88 -19.96
CA THR A 144 -8.05 -13.41 -20.07
C THR A 144 -9.15 -12.76 -19.26
N ASN A 145 -9.89 -13.51 -18.43
CA ASN A 145 -10.95 -12.95 -17.58
C ASN A 145 -10.84 -13.48 -16.14
N ALA A 146 -10.92 -12.60 -15.16
CA ALA A 146 -11.12 -12.99 -13.78
C ALA A 146 -12.57 -13.48 -13.56
N ILE A 147 -12.77 -14.26 -12.50
CA ILE A 147 -14.03 -14.93 -12.18
C ILE A 147 -14.55 -14.39 -10.87
N VAL A 148 -15.83 -13.99 -10.84
CA VAL A 148 -16.49 -13.49 -9.63
C VAL A 148 -16.51 -14.58 -8.55
N ALA A 149 -15.98 -14.26 -7.38
CA ALA A 149 -16.03 -15.09 -6.18
C ALA A 149 -17.14 -14.62 -5.23
N VAL A 150 -17.26 -13.29 -5.06
CA VAL A 150 -18.31 -12.63 -4.27
C VAL A 150 -18.95 -11.57 -5.14
N GLY A 151 -20.27 -11.63 -5.32
CA GLY A 151 -21.01 -10.64 -6.10
C GLY A 151 -21.00 -9.26 -5.44
N GLY A 152 -20.95 -8.22 -6.28
CA GLY A 152 -20.91 -6.83 -5.82
C GLY A 152 -22.18 -6.32 -5.14
N SER A 153 -22.05 -5.20 -4.44
CA SER A 153 -23.12 -4.48 -3.74
C SER A 153 -22.82 -2.99 -3.76
N GLU A 154 -23.82 -2.15 -4.07
CA GLU A 154 -23.67 -0.68 -4.01
C GLU A 154 -23.37 -0.19 -2.59
N ASP A 155 -23.66 -1.02 -1.58
CA ASP A 155 -23.36 -0.75 -0.19
C ASP A 155 -21.86 -0.86 0.16
N ASN A 156 -21.02 -1.36 -0.74
CA ASN A 156 -19.62 -1.66 -0.47
C ASN A 156 -18.73 -1.02 -1.54
N ILE A 157 -17.78 -0.21 -1.11
CA ILE A 157 -16.73 0.34 -1.98
C ILE A 157 -15.39 -0.16 -1.45
N TYR A 158 -14.81 -1.15 -2.13
CA TYR A 158 -13.52 -1.70 -1.73
C TYR A 158 -12.36 -0.91 -2.34
N LYS A 159 -11.37 -0.55 -1.50
CA LYS A 159 -10.22 0.27 -1.93
C LYS A 159 -8.91 -0.57 -1.90
N GLY A 160 -8.36 -0.88 -0.73
CA GLY A 160 -7.24 -1.81 -0.55
C GLY A 160 -7.62 -3.25 -0.21
N LEU A 161 -6.74 -4.20 -0.52
CA LEU A 161 -6.85 -5.64 -0.24
C LEU A 161 -5.52 -6.21 0.28
N THR A 162 -5.57 -7.07 1.29
CA THR A 162 -4.41 -7.89 1.69
C THR A 162 -4.82 -9.30 2.09
N ILE A 163 -3.84 -10.20 2.17
CA ILE A 163 -4.01 -11.58 2.64
C ILE A 163 -3.18 -11.78 3.92
N GLY A 164 -3.68 -12.57 4.85
CA GLY A 164 -2.95 -12.92 6.06
C GLY A 164 -3.48 -14.18 6.74
N MET A 165 -2.74 -14.66 7.73
CA MET A 165 -3.06 -15.90 8.42
C MET A 165 -3.39 -15.65 9.89
N ALA A 166 -4.53 -16.14 10.34
CA ALA A 166 -4.96 -16.09 11.74
C ALA A 166 -5.37 -17.49 12.20
N ASN A 167 -4.85 -17.93 13.35
CA ASN A 167 -5.17 -19.24 13.94
C ASN A 167 -4.99 -20.42 12.97
N GLY A 168 -4.01 -20.35 12.07
CA GLY A 168 -3.72 -21.39 11.07
C GLY A 168 -4.61 -21.37 9.82
N HIS A 169 -5.50 -20.39 9.67
CA HIS A 169 -6.36 -20.20 8.51
C HIS A 169 -6.01 -18.92 7.75
N ASN A 170 -6.17 -18.94 6.44
CA ASN A 170 -5.95 -17.77 5.59
C ASN A 170 -7.23 -16.93 5.50
N PHE A 171 -7.06 -15.62 5.48
CA PHE A 171 -8.14 -14.66 5.32
C PHE A 171 -7.73 -13.56 4.34
N LEU A 172 -8.72 -13.07 3.60
CA LEU A 172 -8.63 -11.82 2.87
C LEU A 172 -9.22 -10.69 3.72
N TYR A 173 -8.55 -9.55 3.70
CA TYR A 173 -8.99 -8.33 4.37
C TYR A 173 -9.14 -7.24 3.33
N ALA A 174 -10.38 -6.82 3.09
CA ALA A 174 -10.72 -5.76 2.15
C ALA A 174 -11.16 -4.53 2.91
N THR A 175 -10.54 -3.39 2.64
CA THR A 175 -11.02 -2.11 3.19
C THR A 175 -12.31 -1.71 2.49
N ASN A 176 -13.40 -1.58 3.25
CA ASN A 176 -14.70 -1.14 2.75
C ASN A 176 -14.90 0.31 3.19
N PHE A 177 -14.55 1.22 2.29
CA PHE A 177 -14.53 2.65 2.56
C PHE A 177 -15.94 3.15 2.88
N HIS A 178 -16.92 2.85 2.02
CA HIS A 178 -18.31 3.25 2.21
C HIS A 178 -18.89 2.84 3.56
N ARG A 179 -18.56 1.63 4.03
CA ARG A 179 -19.06 1.12 5.32
C ARG A 179 -18.15 1.43 6.51
N GLY A 180 -17.01 2.08 6.30
CA GLY A 180 -16.08 2.47 7.36
C GLY A 180 -15.50 1.29 8.14
N ARG A 181 -15.27 0.14 7.48
CA ARG A 181 -14.77 -1.07 8.13
C ARG A 181 -13.87 -1.91 7.22
N VAL A 182 -13.17 -2.87 7.79
CA VAL A 182 -12.50 -3.93 7.02
C VAL A 182 -13.47 -5.13 6.94
N ASP A 183 -13.78 -5.58 5.73
CA ASP A 183 -14.51 -6.81 5.49
C ASP A 183 -13.52 -7.98 5.36
N VAL A 184 -13.84 -9.09 6.02
CA VAL A 184 -12.98 -10.27 6.13
C VAL A 184 -13.63 -11.44 5.41
N PHE A 185 -12.85 -12.18 4.61
CA PHE A 185 -13.31 -13.38 3.92
C PHE A 185 -12.45 -14.58 4.28
N ASP A 186 -13.08 -15.73 4.50
CA ASP A 186 -12.39 -17.00 4.75
C ASP A 186 -11.81 -17.61 3.46
N GLU A 187 -11.15 -18.76 3.61
CA GLU A 187 -10.51 -19.55 2.55
C GLU A 187 -11.43 -19.94 1.39
N ASN A 188 -12.75 -19.79 1.54
CA ASN A 188 -13.77 -20.10 0.53
C ASN A 188 -14.53 -18.85 0.08
N PHE A 189 -14.00 -17.65 0.35
CA PHE A 189 -14.63 -16.37 0.09
C PHE A 189 -15.94 -16.11 0.86
N HIS A 190 -16.23 -16.87 1.92
CA HIS A 190 -17.37 -16.50 2.77
C HIS A 190 -17.00 -15.33 3.66
N ARG A 191 -17.85 -14.30 3.66
CA ARG A 191 -17.67 -13.16 4.54
C ARG A 191 -17.78 -13.60 6.00
N VAL A 192 -16.76 -13.32 6.78
CA VAL A 192 -16.69 -13.62 8.21
C VAL A 192 -17.14 -12.39 8.99
N ALA A 193 -18.13 -12.57 9.87
CA ALA A 193 -18.51 -11.54 10.82
C ALA A 193 -17.46 -11.46 11.93
N MET A 194 -16.44 -10.63 11.74
CA MET A 194 -15.41 -10.36 12.73
C MET A 194 -15.71 -9.04 13.45
N SER A 195 -15.61 -9.02 14.78
CA SER A 195 -15.72 -7.79 15.60
C SER A 195 -14.41 -7.00 15.69
N GLY A 196 -13.45 -7.28 14.80
CA GLY A 196 -12.11 -6.70 14.78
C GLY A 196 -11.97 -5.53 13.81
N PHE A 197 -10.74 -5.05 13.64
CA PHE A 197 -10.36 -3.91 12.80
C PHE A 197 -11.02 -2.59 13.22
N VAL A 198 -11.34 -2.48 14.51
CA VAL A 198 -11.96 -1.30 15.11
C VAL A 198 -10.95 -0.57 15.98
N ASP A 199 -10.90 0.74 15.81
CA ASP A 199 -10.25 1.64 16.74
C ASP A 199 -11.31 2.52 17.42
N PRO A 200 -11.60 2.30 18.70
CA PRO A 200 -12.69 2.97 19.40
C PRO A 200 -12.47 4.47 19.56
N ASN A 201 -11.25 4.96 19.35
CA ASN A 201 -10.90 6.37 19.48
C ASN A 201 -10.74 7.03 18.10
N LEU A 202 -11.04 6.34 16.99
CA LEU A 202 -10.89 6.91 15.65
C LEU A 202 -11.96 8.00 15.48
N PRO A 203 -11.58 9.23 15.08
CA PRO A 203 -12.57 10.26 14.84
C PRO A 203 -13.60 9.80 13.79
N ALA A 204 -14.86 10.15 14.01
CA ALA A 204 -15.92 9.89 13.04
C ALA A 204 -15.60 10.57 11.68
N GLY A 205 -16.08 9.96 10.60
CA GLY A 205 -15.82 10.44 9.23
C GLY A 205 -14.47 10.00 8.65
N TYR A 206 -13.79 9.03 9.27
CA TYR A 206 -12.63 8.36 8.69
C TYR A 206 -12.93 6.88 8.44
N ALA A 207 -12.43 6.35 7.32
CA ALA A 207 -12.65 4.96 6.91
C ALA A 207 -11.35 4.31 6.42
N PRO A 208 -11.21 2.97 6.53
CA PRO A 208 -10.09 2.22 5.98
C PRO A 208 -9.94 2.47 4.48
N PHE A 209 -8.74 2.82 4.02
CA PHE A 209 -8.46 3.23 2.64
C PHE A 209 -7.43 2.29 1.99
N GLY A 210 -6.20 2.27 2.51
CA GLY A 210 -5.14 1.33 2.15
C GLY A 210 -4.97 0.26 3.24
N ILE A 211 -4.42 -0.90 2.86
CA ILE A 211 -4.16 -2.00 3.78
C ILE A 211 -2.99 -2.87 3.30
N GLY A 212 -2.15 -3.32 4.22
CA GLY A 212 -1.04 -4.21 3.93
C GLY A 212 -0.70 -5.11 5.11
N ASN A 213 -0.37 -6.38 4.82
CA ASN A 213 0.21 -7.29 5.79
C ASN A 213 1.73 -7.14 5.76
N ILE A 214 2.29 -6.57 6.83
CA ILE A 214 3.72 -6.29 6.96
C ILE A 214 4.22 -7.06 8.19
N ASN A 215 5.10 -8.03 7.95
CA ASN A 215 5.69 -8.88 9.00
C ASN A 215 4.66 -9.57 9.91
N GLY A 216 3.47 -9.90 9.40
CA GLY A 216 2.41 -10.59 10.16
C GLY A 216 1.51 -9.66 10.97
N GLU A 217 1.72 -8.35 10.91
CA GLU A 217 0.77 -7.35 11.39
C GLU A 217 0.00 -6.73 10.21
N ILE A 218 -1.27 -6.39 10.42
CA ILE A 218 -2.10 -5.74 9.41
C ILE A 218 -2.08 -4.23 9.65
N PHE A 219 -1.43 -3.51 8.75
CA PHE A 219 -1.38 -2.05 8.71
C PHE A 219 -2.56 -1.57 7.88
N VAL A 220 -3.36 -0.68 8.45
CA VAL A 220 -4.53 -0.09 7.78
C VAL A 220 -4.39 1.43 7.82
N THR A 221 -4.39 2.05 6.65
CA THR A 221 -4.48 3.50 6.55
C THR A 221 -5.94 3.93 6.56
N TYR A 222 -6.23 5.10 7.10
CA TYR A 222 -7.58 5.67 7.13
C TYR A 222 -7.56 7.05 6.52
N ALA A 223 -8.44 7.29 5.56
CA ALA A 223 -8.67 8.59 4.95
C ALA A 223 -10.00 9.17 5.43
N LYS A 224 -10.12 10.50 5.35
CA LYS A 224 -11.36 11.20 5.70
C LYS A 224 -12.37 10.98 4.58
N GLN A 225 -13.61 10.65 4.89
CA GLN A 225 -14.67 10.47 3.91
C GLN A 225 -15.33 11.80 3.55
N ASP A 226 -15.83 11.87 2.32
CA ASP A 226 -16.81 12.86 1.92
C ASP A 226 -18.19 12.55 2.53
N ASP A 227 -19.18 13.42 2.25
CA ASP A 227 -20.52 13.26 2.81
C ASP A 227 -21.26 12.03 2.24
N ALA A 228 -20.97 11.66 0.97
CA ALA A 228 -21.54 10.47 0.34
C ALA A 228 -20.88 9.16 0.80
N LYS A 229 -19.68 9.26 1.39
CA LYS A 229 -18.82 8.14 1.79
C LYS A 229 -18.32 7.31 0.61
N GLU A 230 -18.17 7.93 -0.55
CA GLU A 230 -17.70 7.27 -1.77
C GLU A 230 -16.20 7.56 -1.96
N ASP A 231 -15.80 8.79 -1.66
CA ASP A 231 -14.45 9.29 -1.91
C ASP A 231 -13.82 9.94 -0.68
N ASP A 232 -12.50 10.06 -0.72
CA ASP A 232 -11.77 10.74 0.31
C ASP A 232 -11.86 12.27 0.18
N VAL A 233 -11.69 12.94 1.30
CA VAL A 233 -11.47 14.38 1.34
C VAL A 233 -9.99 14.60 1.61
N ALA A 234 -9.21 14.74 0.55
CA ALA A 234 -7.80 15.09 0.62
C ALA A 234 -7.56 16.38 1.43
N GLY A 235 -6.42 16.45 2.08
CA GLY A 235 -5.94 17.61 2.80
C GLY A 235 -4.90 17.27 3.87
N PRO A 236 -4.07 18.25 4.28
CA PRO A 236 -3.13 18.05 5.38
C PRO A 236 -3.85 17.55 6.64
N HIS A 237 -3.24 16.59 7.34
CA HIS A 237 -3.76 16.01 8.58
C HIS A 237 -5.01 15.12 8.39
N HIS A 238 -5.43 14.83 7.16
CA HIS A 238 -6.54 13.94 6.85
C HIS A 238 -6.09 12.48 6.71
N GLY A 239 -5.45 11.95 7.75
CA GLY A 239 -5.19 10.52 7.78
C GLY A 239 -4.76 9.95 9.13
N PHE A 240 -4.87 8.63 9.23
CA PHE A 240 -4.36 7.82 10.32
C PHE A 240 -3.74 6.53 9.78
N VAL A 241 -2.89 5.89 10.57
CA VAL A 241 -2.45 4.51 10.35
C VAL A 241 -2.62 3.73 11.64
N ASN A 242 -3.39 2.65 11.58
CA ASN A 242 -3.53 1.70 12.69
C ASN A 242 -2.88 0.37 12.33
N VAL A 243 -2.46 -0.35 13.36
CA VAL A 243 -1.86 -1.68 13.24
C VAL A 243 -2.66 -2.66 14.08
N PHE A 244 -3.04 -3.76 13.44
CA PHE A 244 -3.81 -4.86 14.01
C PHE A 244 -3.01 -6.16 13.94
N ASP A 245 -3.36 -7.12 14.78
CA ASP A 245 -3.01 -8.51 14.49
C ASP A 245 -3.91 -9.06 13.37
N THR A 246 -3.58 -10.25 12.85
CA THR A 246 -4.38 -10.90 11.81
C THR A 246 -5.75 -11.37 12.31
N SER A 247 -5.99 -11.41 13.62
CA SER A 247 -7.33 -11.65 14.19
C SER A 247 -8.18 -10.37 14.30
N GLY A 248 -7.65 -9.23 13.85
CA GLY A 248 -8.32 -7.94 13.86
C GLY A 248 -8.26 -7.22 15.21
N ASN A 249 -7.45 -7.64 16.17
CA ASN A 249 -7.29 -6.90 17.42
C ASN A 249 -6.40 -5.68 17.18
N LEU A 250 -6.82 -4.50 17.64
CA LEU A 250 -6.01 -3.29 17.56
C LEU A 250 -4.78 -3.46 18.46
N LEU A 251 -3.59 -3.42 17.85
CA LEU A 251 -2.32 -3.41 18.57
C LEU A 251 -1.94 -1.99 18.96
N ARG A 252 -2.06 -1.06 18.00
CA ARG A 252 -1.75 0.36 18.20
C ARG A 252 -2.34 1.24 17.11
N ARG A 253 -2.67 2.49 17.46
CA ARG A 253 -2.71 3.58 16.50
C ARG A 253 -1.28 4.06 16.29
N LEU A 254 -0.72 3.79 15.11
CA LEU A 254 0.67 4.08 14.81
C LEU A 254 0.88 5.56 14.49
N ILE A 255 0.09 6.11 13.56
CA ILE A 255 0.26 7.49 13.09
C ILE A 255 -1.08 8.21 13.19
N SER A 256 -1.05 9.42 13.76
CA SER A 256 -2.22 10.28 13.88
C SER A 256 -1.99 11.59 13.16
N ARG A 257 -2.71 11.83 12.06
CA ARG A 257 -2.69 13.11 11.35
C ARG A 257 -1.28 13.46 10.87
N GLY A 258 -0.80 14.68 11.14
CA GLY A 258 0.55 15.09 10.77
C GLY A 258 0.71 15.19 9.26
N LYS A 259 1.70 14.49 8.70
CA LYS A 259 1.97 14.52 7.25
C LYS A 259 1.04 13.62 6.42
N LEU A 260 0.07 12.97 7.06
CA LEU A 260 -0.90 12.14 6.35
C LEU A 260 -1.95 12.99 5.62
N ASN A 261 -2.16 12.65 4.35
CA ASN A 261 -3.09 13.30 3.42
C ASN A 261 -3.68 12.22 2.49
N SER A 262 -4.84 11.67 2.86
CA SER A 262 -5.43 10.50 2.21
C SER A 262 -4.41 9.37 1.99
N PRO A 263 -3.78 8.85 3.07
CA PRO A 263 -2.70 7.88 2.96
C PRO A 263 -3.22 6.54 2.41
N TRP A 264 -2.53 5.95 1.44
CA TRP A 264 -2.93 4.67 0.85
C TRP A 264 -1.77 3.68 0.71
N GLY A 265 -0.73 4.05 -0.03
CA GLY A 265 0.45 3.20 -0.25
C GLY A 265 1.23 2.94 1.03
N LEU A 266 1.57 1.67 1.29
CA LEU A 266 2.35 1.23 2.44
C LEU A 266 3.51 0.35 1.95
N ALA A 267 4.73 0.70 2.31
CA ALA A 267 5.92 -0.06 1.96
C ALA A 267 6.91 -0.11 3.12
N LEU A 268 7.42 -1.29 3.44
CA LEU A 268 8.53 -1.43 4.37
C LEU A 268 9.84 -1.45 3.58
N VAL A 269 10.65 -0.41 3.72
CA VAL A 269 11.90 -0.22 2.98
C VAL A 269 13.01 -0.01 4.00
N GLU A 270 13.99 -0.92 4.01
CA GLU A 270 15.13 -0.88 4.94
C GLU A 270 14.74 -0.75 6.43
N GLY A 271 13.62 -1.39 6.81
CA GLY A 271 13.10 -1.36 8.18
C GLY A 271 12.35 -0.07 8.55
N LYS A 272 12.16 0.86 7.60
CA LYS A 272 11.36 2.07 7.78
C LYS A 272 10.04 1.94 7.00
N LEU A 273 8.95 2.50 7.54
CA LEU A 273 7.63 2.47 6.91
C LEU A 273 7.43 3.71 6.03
N TRP A 274 7.44 3.50 4.72
CA TRP A 274 7.01 4.50 3.75
C TRP A 274 5.49 4.51 3.67
N VAL A 275 4.92 5.71 3.80
CA VAL A 275 3.50 5.97 3.63
C VAL A 275 3.32 6.95 2.47
N GLY A 276 2.78 6.45 1.36
CA GLY A 276 2.40 7.24 0.19
C GLY A 276 1.05 7.93 0.42
N ASN A 277 0.98 9.22 0.09
CA ASN A 277 -0.21 10.04 0.27
C ASN A 277 -0.84 10.30 -1.09
N PHE A 278 -2.06 9.82 -1.30
CA PHE A 278 -2.78 10.06 -2.55
C PHE A 278 -3.04 11.56 -2.75
N GLY A 279 -3.49 12.24 -1.69
CA GLY A 279 -3.97 13.62 -1.78
C GLY A 279 -2.91 14.70 -2.02
N ASP A 280 -1.62 14.41 -1.84
CA ASP A 280 -0.54 15.34 -2.23
C ASP A 280 0.64 14.68 -2.95
N GLY A 281 0.63 13.36 -3.13
CA GLY A 281 1.70 12.64 -3.81
C GLY A 281 3.01 12.51 -3.04
N LEU A 282 3.07 12.97 -1.78
CA LEU A 282 4.28 12.89 -0.97
C LEU A 282 4.43 11.53 -0.31
N ILE A 283 5.68 11.08 -0.21
CA ILE A 283 6.03 9.85 0.50
C ILE A 283 6.74 10.24 1.80
N ASN A 284 6.15 9.84 2.91
CA ASN A 284 6.65 10.15 4.25
C ASN A 284 7.12 8.86 4.93
N ASN A 285 8.27 8.93 5.57
CA ASN A 285 8.96 7.82 6.19
C ASN A 285 8.77 7.85 7.71
N TYR A 286 8.46 6.69 8.30
CA TYR A 286 8.14 6.55 9.72
C TYR A 286 8.82 5.33 10.33
N ASP A 287 9.05 5.38 11.64
CA ASP A 287 9.38 4.19 12.40
C ASP A 287 8.14 3.26 12.47
N PRO A 288 8.23 1.99 12.02
CA PRO A 288 7.07 1.09 11.92
C PRO A 288 6.51 0.63 13.27
N VAL A 289 7.24 0.86 14.37
CA VAL A 289 6.84 0.43 15.72
C VAL A 289 6.21 1.59 16.48
N THR A 290 6.90 2.73 16.49
CA THR A 290 6.51 3.92 17.27
C THR A 290 5.66 4.92 16.49
N GLY A 291 5.69 4.85 15.15
CA GLY A 291 5.03 5.82 14.28
C GLY A 291 5.70 7.19 14.27
N ALA A 292 6.91 7.30 14.82
CA ALA A 292 7.68 8.54 14.79
C ALA A 292 8.04 8.90 13.34
N PHE A 293 7.77 10.14 12.95
CA PHE A 293 8.18 10.67 11.65
C PHE A 293 9.71 10.73 11.58
N ILE A 294 10.27 10.24 10.48
CA ILE A 294 11.70 10.26 10.19
C ILE A 294 11.98 11.40 9.20
N GLU A 295 11.43 11.30 8.00
CA GLU A 295 11.65 12.27 6.92
C GLU A 295 10.56 12.18 5.84
N THR A 296 10.48 13.20 4.98
CA THR A 296 9.80 13.11 3.69
C THR A 296 10.88 12.73 2.67
N LEU A 297 10.60 11.81 1.74
CA LEU A 297 11.57 11.45 0.71
C LEU A 297 11.92 12.69 -0.11
N MET A 298 13.22 12.93 -0.32
CA MET A 298 13.73 14.12 -1.00
C MET A 298 14.49 13.74 -2.27
N ARG A 299 14.43 14.60 -3.28
CA ARG A 299 15.28 14.54 -4.46
C ARG A 299 16.66 15.15 -4.18
N ALA A 300 17.62 14.85 -5.04
CA ALA A 300 18.98 15.40 -4.96
C ALA A 300 19.05 16.94 -5.01
N ASP A 301 18.04 17.61 -5.57
CA ASP A 301 17.95 19.08 -5.61
C ASP A 301 17.35 19.71 -4.34
N GLY A 302 16.98 18.89 -3.34
CA GLY A 302 16.40 19.33 -2.07
C GLY A 302 14.89 19.57 -2.11
N THR A 303 14.20 19.23 -3.20
CA THR A 303 12.73 19.23 -3.25
C THR A 303 12.15 17.87 -2.82
N PRO A 304 10.93 17.80 -2.27
CA PRO A 304 10.30 16.52 -1.97
C PRO A 304 10.11 15.66 -3.23
N LEU A 305 10.30 14.35 -3.09
CA LEU A 305 9.82 13.40 -4.08
C LEU A 305 8.30 13.38 -4.03
N GLN A 306 7.68 13.89 -5.08
CA GLN A 306 6.23 14.03 -5.21
C GLN A 306 5.77 13.37 -6.51
N ILE A 307 4.73 12.56 -6.42
CA ILE A 307 4.11 11.85 -7.55
C ILE A 307 2.60 12.13 -7.46
N ASP A 308 2.09 12.94 -8.38
CA ASP A 308 0.66 13.27 -8.43
C ASP A 308 -0.21 12.01 -8.44
N GLY A 309 -1.31 11.99 -7.68
CA GLY A 309 -2.24 10.85 -7.62
C GLY A 309 -1.63 9.52 -7.15
N LEU A 310 -0.61 9.55 -6.29
CA LEU A 310 0.12 8.35 -5.84
C LEU A 310 -0.78 7.32 -5.14
N TRP A 311 -0.81 6.11 -5.69
CA TRP A 311 -1.47 4.94 -5.12
C TRP A 311 -0.46 3.97 -4.52
N ALA A 312 -0.15 2.86 -5.19
CA ALA A 312 0.56 1.73 -4.56
C ALA A 312 2.04 2.02 -4.43
N LEU A 313 2.64 1.39 -3.42
CA LEU A 313 4.08 1.26 -3.27
C LEU A 313 4.39 -0.23 -3.12
N LEU A 314 5.26 -0.76 -3.98
CA LEU A 314 5.62 -2.18 -3.99
C LEU A 314 7.15 -2.33 -3.99
N PRO A 315 7.77 -2.58 -2.82
CA PRO A 315 9.19 -2.91 -2.74
C PRO A 315 9.47 -4.22 -3.48
N LEU A 316 10.35 -4.18 -4.48
CA LEU A 316 10.74 -5.35 -5.26
C LEU A 316 12.08 -5.10 -5.96
N GLY A 317 12.99 -6.07 -5.90
CA GLY A 317 14.32 -5.92 -6.46
C GLY A 317 15.07 -4.77 -5.77
N ASP A 318 15.63 -3.87 -6.57
CA ASP A 318 16.48 -2.76 -6.10
C ASP A 318 15.70 -1.44 -5.92
N GLY A 319 14.37 -1.47 -5.92
CA GLY A 319 13.56 -0.26 -5.77
C GLY A 319 12.15 -0.49 -5.28
N VAL A 320 11.36 0.58 -5.33
CA VAL A 320 9.94 0.58 -4.96
C VAL A 320 9.14 0.99 -6.17
N PHE A 321 8.39 0.04 -6.73
CA PHE A 321 7.47 0.34 -7.81
C PHE A 321 6.30 1.16 -7.29
N PHE A 322 5.74 2.00 -8.14
CA PHE A 322 4.56 2.79 -7.82
C PHE A 322 3.55 2.81 -8.96
N THR A 323 2.31 3.07 -8.59
CA THR A 323 1.21 3.42 -9.49
C THR A 323 0.64 4.77 -9.09
N ALA A 324 0.09 5.50 -10.06
CA ALA A 324 -0.53 6.77 -9.82
C ALA A 324 -1.67 7.06 -10.81
N GLY A 325 -2.78 7.60 -10.29
CA GLY A 325 -3.88 8.17 -11.06
C GLY A 325 -3.67 9.66 -11.27
N ILE A 326 -2.89 10.02 -12.29
CA ILE A 326 -2.48 11.41 -12.54
C ILE A 326 -3.61 12.22 -13.20
N ALA A 327 -3.52 13.55 -13.08
CA ALA A 327 -4.48 14.48 -13.68
C ALA A 327 -5.92 14.20 -13.22
N ASP A 328 -6.14 14.26 -11.91
CA ASP A 328 -7.43 13.98 -11.28
C ASP A 328 -7.99 12.60 -11.69
N GLU A 329 -7.10 11.59 -11.70
CA GLU A 329 -7.41 10.20 -12.01
C GLU A 329 -7.91 9.92 -13.44
N GLU A 330 -7.86 10.90 -14.35
CA GLU A 330 -8.23 10.69 -15.75
C GLU A 330 -7.21 9.85 -16.52
N HIS A 331 -5.99 9.74 -15.99
CA HIS A 331 -4.85 9.10 -16.63
C HIS A 331 -4.03 8.28 -15.63
N GLY A 332 -3.09 7.47 -16.13
CA GLY A 332 -2.29 6.60 -15.28
C GLY A 332 -0.79 6.68 -15.51
N LEU A 333 -0.07 6.27 -14.47
CA LEU A 333 1.37 6.16 -14.45
C LEU A 333 1.81 4.93 -13.65
N PHE A 334 2.77 4.19 -14.19
CA PHE A 334 3.50 3.13 -13.50
C PHE A 334 4.99 3.39 -13.63
N GLY A 335 5.72 3.24 -12.53
CA GLY A 335 7.15 3.52 -12.50
C GLY A 335 7.85 2.92 -11.29
N ILE A 336 9.09 3.35 -11.08
CA ILE A 336 9.94 2.92 -9.98
C ILE A 336 10.57 4.12 -9.26
N ILE A 337 10.74 4.00 -7.95
CA ILE A 337 11.50 4.90 -7.10
C ILE A 337 12.80 4.18 -6.72
N THR A 338 13.93 4.88 -6.85
CA THR A 338 15.26 4.39 -6.50
C THR A 338 16.00 5.42 -5.65
N GLU A 339 16.90 4.93 -4.80
CA GLU A 339 17.85 5.77 -4.07
C GLU A 339 19.03 6.16 -4.97
N ASP A 340 19.52 7.40 -4.84
CA ASP A 340 20.57 8.04 -5.66
C ASP A 340 21.99 7.94 -5.06
#